data_AF-A0AAD4VA20-F1
#
_entry.id   AF-A0AAD4VA20-F1
#
_cell.length_a   1.000
_cell.length_b   1.000
_cell.length_c   1.000
_cell.angle_alpha   90.00
_cell.angle_beta   90.00
_cell.angle_gamma   90.00
#
_symmetry.space_group_name_H-M   'P 1'
#
loop_
_entity.id
_entity.type
_entity.pdbx_description
1 polymer ?
#
loop_
_entity_poly.entity_id
_entity_poly.type
_entity_poly.pdbx_seq_one_letter_code
_entity_poly.pdbx_strand_id
1 'polypeptide(L)'
;MEAEADVMIVGAGISGLATSLGLHRLGIGSFVLESSDSLRTTGFAFTRWINAWKALNALGLADSLHQHHVTLDGNVTSSRITGLQTFEMSFKAEGKHGDHEVRCVKRNL
;
A
#
# COMPACT_ATOMS: atom_id res chain seq x y z
N MET A 1 19.13 20.38 21.31
CA MET A 1 18.49 21.16 20.24
C MET A 1 17.03 20.72 20.26
N GLU A 2 16.13 21.58 20.75
CA GLU A 2 14.70 21.29 20.67
C GLU A 2 14.33 21.37 19.20
N ALA A 3 13.98 20.23 18.61
CA ALA A 3 13.47 20.18 17.26
C ALA A 3 11.99 20.54 17.37
N GLU A 4 11.59 21.65 16.74
CA GLU A 4 10.20 22.10 16.71
C GLU A 4 9.56 21.59 15.42
N ALA A 5 8.44 20.87 15.53
CA ALA A 5 7.62 20.49 14.38
C ALA A 5 6.15 20.67 14.76
N ASP A 6 5.37 21.14 13.80
CA ASP A 6 3.95 21.43 13.98
C ASP A 6 3.10 20.15 14.18
N VAL A 7 3.62 19.00 13.73
CA VAL A 7 2.90 17.72 13.74
C VAL A 7 3.74 16.59 14.32
N MET A 8 3.16 15.88 15.28
CA MET A 8 3.71 14.64 15.84
C MET A 8 2.90 13.45 15.33
N ILE A 9 3.58 12.45 14.75
CA ILE A 9 2.99 11.21 14.24
C ILE A 9 3.54 10.06 15.08
N VAL A 10 2.66 9.27 15.70
CA VAL A 10 3.05 8.11 16.50
C VAL A 10 2.81 6.83 15.69
N GLY A 11 3.91 6.17 15.32
CA GLY A 11 3.99 4.93 14.54
C GLY A 11 4.60 5.14 13.15
N ALA A 12 5.72 4.47 12.85
CA ALA A 12 6.40 4.49 11.55
C ALA A 12 5.93 3.33 10.63
N GLY A 13 4.64 2.99 10.70
CA GLY A 13 4.00 2.07 9.76
C GLY A 13 3.69 2.71 8.40
N ILE A 14 3.05 1.95 7.50
CA ILE A 14 2.66 2.42 6.16
C ILE A 14 1.86 3.73 6.25
N SER A 15 0.91 3.83 7.18
CA SER A 15 0.10 5.03 7.36
C SER A 15 0.92 6.21 7.88
N GLY A 16 1.73 6.03 8.93
CA GLY A 16 2.51 7.12 9.52
C GLY A 16 3.54 7.70 8.55
N LEU A 17 4.24 6.83 7.82
CA LEU A 17 5.19 7.25 6.79
C LEU A 17 4.48 7.92 5.60
N ALA A 18 3.33 7.40 5.17
CA ALA A 18 2.53 8.03 4.12
C ALA A 18 2.04 9.44 4.53
N THR A 19 1.57 9.58 5.77
CA THR A 19 1.15 10.88 6.34
C THR A 19 2.31 11.86 6.39
N SER A 20 3.46 11.45 6.94
CA SER A 20 4.66 12.30 7.02
C SER A 20 5.13 12.74 5.63
N LEU A 21 5.13 11.83 4.65
CA LEU A 21 5.45 12.16 3.26
C LEU A 21 4.45 13.17 2.66
N GLY A 22 3.15 12.97 2.90
CA GLY A 22 2.11 13.90 2.45
C GLY A 22 2.33 15.31 3.02
N LEU A 23 2.57 15.42 4.32
CA LEU A 23 2.87 16.69 4.99
C LEU A 23 4.15 17.34 4.46
N HIS A 24 5.23 16.57 4.31
CA HIS A 24 6.49 17.04 3.76
C HIS A 24 6.32 17.62 2.36
N ARG A 25 5.52 16.99 1.49
CA ARG A 25 5.22 17.50 0.14
C ARG A 25 4.42 18.80 0.15
N LEU A 26 3.69 19.08 1.23
CA LEU A 26 2.99 20.34 1.46
C LEU A 26 3.86 21.39 2.18
N GLY A 27 5.14 21.08 2.47
CA GLY A 27 6.06 21.97 3.18
C GLY A 27 5.83 22.02 4.70
N ILE A 28 5.09 21.06 5.25
CA ILE A 28 4.77 20.98 6.69
C ILE A 28 5.75 20.02 7.37
N GLY A 29 6.44 20.50 8.40
CA GLY A 29 7.34 19.70 9.22
C GLY A 29 6.58 18.69 10.08
N SER A 30 7.11 17.47 10.21
CA SER A 30 6.53 16.45 11.10
C SER A 30 7.61 15.60 11.76
N PHE A 31 7.36 15.17 13.00
CA PHE A 31 8.12 14.10 13.65
C PHE A 31 7.35 12.79 13.58
N VAL A 32 8.07 11.71 13.28
CA VAL A 32 7.54 10.35 13.35
C VAL A 32 8.25 9.62 14.47
N LEU A 33 7.48 9.18 15.46
CA LEU A 33 7.97 8.37 16.58
C LEU A 33 7.64 6.90 16.32
N GLU A 34 8.55 6.00 16.62
CA GLU A 34 8.34 4.55 16.51
C GLU A 34 8.85 3.89 17.79
N SER A 35 8.13 2.88 18.28
CA SER A 35 8.52 2.18 19.50
C SER A 35 9.57 1.11 19.22
N SER A 36 9.64 0.60 17.99
CA SER A 36 10.68 -0.33 17.56
C SER A 36 11.98 0.41 17.20
N ASP A 37 13.11 -0.14 17.67
CA ASP A 37 14.44 0.38 17.33
C ASP A 37 14.81 0.25 15.84
N SER A 38 14.06 -0.56 15.08
CA SER A 38 14.33 -0.79 13.66
C SER A 38 13.05 -0.99 12.84
N LEU A 39 13.12 -0.63 11.56
CA LEU A 39 12.04 -0.90 10.63
C LEU A 39 11.91 -2.41 10.41
N ARG A 40 10.76 -2.95 10.76
CA ARG A 40 10.45 -4.36 10.56
C ARG A 40 10.03 -4.61 9.13
N THR A 41 10.78 -5.44 8.41
CA THR A 41 10.44 -5.90 7.06
C THR A 41 9.65 -7.23 7.06
N THR A 42 9.40 -7.82 8.23
CA THR A 42 8.64 -9.06 8.39
C THR A 42 7.13 -8.82 8.41
N GLY A 43 6.33 -9.78 7.92
CA GLY A 43 4.87 -9.71 7.94
C GLY A 43 4.19 -10.32 6.71
N PHE A 44 2.85 -10.23 6.66
CA PHE A 44 2.06 -10.74 5.54
C PHE A 44 2.22 -9.88 4.28
N ALA A 45 1.95 -10.49 3.12
CA ALA A 45 1.92 -9.77 1.86
C ALA A 45 0.82 -8.71 1.86
N PHE A 46 1.07 -7.59 1.18
CA PHE A 46 0.13 -6.47 1.07
C PHE A 46 -0.35 -6.37 -0.38
N THR A 47 -1.65 -6.53 -0.58
CA THR A 47 -2.31 -6.38 -1.89
C THR A 47 -2.89 -4.98 -1.99
N ARG A 48 -2.45 -4.24 -3.01
CA ARG A 48 -2.96 -2.90 -3.32
C ARG A 48 -4.02 -2.99 -4.40
N TRP A 49 -5.17 -2.42 -4.09
CA TRP A 49 -6.27 -2.18 -5.02
C TRP A 49 -6.15 -0.79 -5.63
N ILE A 50 -7.01 -0.48 -6.60
CA ILE A 50 -6.97 0.78 -7.36
C ILE A 50 -7.02 2.05 -6.49
N ASN A 51 -7.75 2.04 -5.38
CA ASN A 51 -7.80 3.16 -4.44
C ASN A 51 -6.44 3.40 -3.74
N ALA A 52 -5.72 2.33 -3.41
CA ALA A 52 -4.37 2.45 -2.86
C ALA A 52 -3.40 3.03 -3.90
N TRP A 53 -3.52 2.63 -5.17
CA TRP A 53 -2.71 3.22 -6.24
C TRP A 53 -3.00 4.70 -6.46
N LYS A 54 -4.27 5.13 -6.37
CA LYS A 54 -4.63 6.57 -6.39
C LYS A 54 -3.96 7.34 -5.24
N ALA A 55 -3.95 6.78 -4.03
CA ALA A 55 -3.26 7.40 -2.90
C ALA A 55 -1.73 7.46 -3.10
N LEU A 56 -1.12 6.39 -3.60
CA LEU A 56 0.31 6.34 -3.89
C LEU A 56 0.72 7.29 -5.03
N ASN A 57 -0.13 7.49 -6.03
CA ASN A 57 0.03 8.51 -7.07
C ASN A 57 0.07 9.91 -6.46
N ALA A 58 -0.86 10.25 -5.56
CA ALA A 58 -0.88 11.54 -4.88
C ALA A 58 0.40 11.77 -4.03
N LEU A 59 0.98 10.70 -3.49
CA LEU A 59 2.26 10.74 -2.76
C LEU A 59 3.49 10.74 -3.68
N GLY A 60 3.33 10.52 -4.99
CA GLY A 60 4.43 10.43 -5.96
C GLY A 60 5.24 9.13 -5.89
N LEU A 61 4.65 8.05 -5.38
CA LEU A 61 5.32 6.75 -5.17
C LEU A 61 4.93 5.69 -6.21
N ALA A 62 3.90 5.93 -7.02
CA ALA A 62 3.34 4.88 -7.88
C ALA A 62 4.35 4.34 -8.90
N ASP A 63 5.06 5.22 -9.63
CA ASP A 63 5.99 4.82 -10.69
C ASP A 63 7.14 3.94 -10.16
N SER A 64 7.71 4.30 -9.02
CA SER A 64 8.75 3.51 -8.35
C SER A 64 8.21 2.13 -7.96
N LEU A 65 6.99 2.06 -7.40
CA LEU A 65 6.39 0.81 -6.95
C LEU A 65 5.90 -0.09 -8.10
N HIS A 66 5.53 0.47 -9.26
CA HIS A 66 5.12 -0.31 -10.44
C HIS A 66 6.24 -1.22 -10.96
N GLN A 67 7.50 -0.80 -10.84
CA GLN A 67 8.65 -1.55 -11.35
C GLN A 67 8.97 -2.82 -10.54
N HIS A 68 8.47 -2.92 -9.31
CA HIS A 68 8.91 -3.95 -8.36
C HIS A 68 7.84 -4.97 -7.98
N HIS A 69 6.62 -4.86 -8.50
CA HIS A 69 5.46 -5.60 -7.98
C HIS A 69 4.63 -6.28 -9.07
N VAL A 70 4.11 -7.47 -8.74
CA VAL A 70 3.40 -8.34 -9.69
C VAL A 70 1.94 -7.93 -9.80
N THR A 71 1.46 -7.78 -11.03
CA THR A 71 0.04 -7.58 -11.34
C THR A 71 -0.72 -8.89 -11.15
N LEU A 72 -1.87 -8.81 -10.48
CA LEU A 72 -2.76 -9.93 -10.28
C LEU A 72 -3.84 -9.94 -11.37
N ASP A 73 -4.17 -11.12 -11.87
CA ASP A 73 -5.14 -11.30 -12.95
C ASP A 73 -6.58 -11.38 -12.45
N GLY A 74 -6.78 -11.81 -11.20
CA GLY A 74 -8.10 -12.04 -10.62
C GLY A 74 -8.01 -12.79 -9.30
N ASN A 75 -9.18 -13.14 -8.75
CA ASN A 75 -9.30 -14.09 -7.65
C ASN A 75 -10.36 -15.14 -7.95
N VAL A 76 -10.07 -16.36 -7.50
CA VAL A 76 -10.98 -17.50 -7.52
C VAL A 76 -11.22 -17.93 -6.08
N THR A 77 -12.48 -18.10 -5.70
CA THR A 77 -12.86 -18.62 -4.39
C THR A 77 -13.48 -19.99 -4.56
N SER A 78 -12.99 -20.97 -3.80
CA SER A 78 -13.50 -22.34 -3.81
C SER A 78 -13.96 -22.77 -2.42
N SER A 79 -15.05 -23.51 -2.36
CA SER A 79 -15.54 -24.14 -1.14
C SER A 79 -14.57 -25.23 -0.70
N ARG A 80 -14.15 -25.19 0.57
CA ARG A 80 -13.34 -26.27 1.15
C ARG A 80 -14.14 -27.55 1.40
N ILE A 81 -15.47 -27.46 1.48
CA ILE A 81 -16.34 -28.61 1.75
C ILE A 81 -16.60 -29.39 0.46
N THR A 82 -17.00 -28.68 -0.61
CA THR A 82 -17.42 -29.30 -1.87
C THR A 82 -16.31 -29.32 -2.92
N GLY A 83 -15.24 -28.55 -2.73
CA GLY A 83 -14.20 -28.33 -3.74
C GLY A 83 -14.63 -27.45 -4.91
N LEU A 84 -15.92 -27.10 -5.01
CA LEU A 84 -16.46 -26.33 -6.12
C LEU A 84 -16.06 -24.86 -6.01
N GLN A 85 -15.76 -24.27 -7.16
CA GLN A 85 -15.59 -22.83 -7.30
C GLN A 85 -16.93 -22.14 -7.02
N THR A 86 -16.93 -21.22 -6.06
CA THR A 86 -18.13 -20.46 -5.65
C THR A 86 -18.13 -19.04 -6.22
N PHE A 87 -16.97 -18.53 -6.61
CA PHE A 87 -16.83 -17.18 -7.12
C PHE A 87 -15.58 -17.02 -8.00
N GLU A 88 -15.68 -16.15 -9.00
CA GLU A 88 -14.57 -15.68 -9.83
C GLU A 88 -14.69 -14.19 -10.05
N MET A 89 -13.56 -13.48 -9.97
CA MET A 89 -13.47 -12.10 -10.38
C MET A 89 -12.16 -11.88 -11.14
N SER A 90 -12.27 -11.34 -12.34
CA SER A 90 -11.13 -10.84 -13.11
C SER A 90 -10.78 -9.43 -12.64
N PHE A 91 -9.48 -9.16 -12.48
CA PHE A 91 -8.96 -7.82 -12.25
C PHE A 91 -8.58 -7.11 -13.55
N LYS A 92 -8.57 -7.80 -14.70
CA LYS A 92 -8.27 -7.20 -16.01
C LYS A 92 -9.42 -6.41 -16.63
N ALA A 93 -10.61 -6.44 -16.03
CA ALA A 93 -11.77 -5.76 -16.57
C ALA A 93 -11.64 -4.23 -16.42
N GLU A 94 -11.94 -3.49 -17.48
CA GLU A 94 -12.15 -2.05 -17.39
C GLU A 94 -13.34 -1.79 -16.46
N GLY A 95 -13.12 -1.01 -15.40
CA GLY A 95 -14.23 -0.55 -14.59
C GLY A 95 -14.55 0.92 -14.86
N LYS A 96 -15.56 1.44 -14.15
CA LYS A 96 -16.10 2.80 -14.36
C LYS A 96 -15.08 3.96 -14.24
N HIS A 97 -13.88 3.69 -13.74
CA HIS A 97 -12.83 4.68 -13.49
C HIS A 97 -11.48 4.32 -14.14
N GLY A 98 -11.50 3.52 -15.21
CA GLY A 98 -10.31 3.06 -15.94
C GLY A 98 -9.85 1.65 -15.55
N ASP A 99 -8.63 1.32 -15.97
CA ASP A 99 -8.00 0.02 -15.78
C ASP A 99 -7.95 -0.37 -14.30
N HIS A 100 -8.47 -1.56 -13.98
CA HIS A 100 -8.40 -2.11 -12.64
C HIS A 100 -7.02 -2.70 -12.41
N GLU A 101 -6.19 -1.98 -11.67
CA GLU A 101 -4.88 -2.46 -11.30
C GLU A 101 -4.87 -2.98 -9.86
N VAL A 102 -4.62 -4.29 -9.73
CA VAL A 102 -4.37 -4.93 -8.45
C VAL A 102 -2.97 -5.52 -8.49
N ARG A 103 -2.14 -5.15 -7.50
CA ARG A 103 -0.79 -5.74 -7.38
C ARG A 103 -0.51 -6.20 -5.97
N CYS A 104 0.25 -7.28 -5.86
CA CYS A 104 0.79 -7.75 -4.59
C CYS A 104 2.24 -7.33 -4.43
N VAL A 105 2.65 -6.99 -3.21
CA VAL A 105 4.07 -6.82 -2.87
C VAL A 105 4.82 -8.11 -3.14
N LYS A 106 5.76 -8.08 -4.09
CA LYS A 106 6.77 -9.12 -4.25
C LYS A 106 7.82 -8.93 -3.15
N ARG A 107 7.91 -9.89 -2.24
CA ARG A 107 9.02 -9.96 -1.28
C ARG A 107 10.17 -10.73 -1.90
N ASN A 108 11.39 -10.21 -1.74
CA ASN A 108 12.58 -11.02 -1.86
C ASN A 108 12.72 -11.76 -0.52
N LEU A 109 12.41 -13.06 -0.52
CA LEU A 109 12.67 -13.95 0.60
C LEU A 109 14.15 -14.36 0.60
#